data_AF-A0A971HRM7-F1
#
_entry.id   AF-A0A971HRM7-F1
#
_cell.length_a   1.000
_cell.length_b   1.000
_cell.length_c   1.000
_cell.angle_alpha   90.00
_cell.angle_beta   90.00
_cell.angle_gamma   90.00
#
_symmetry.space_group_name_H-M   'P 1'
#
loop_
_entity.id
_entity.type
_entity.pdbx_description
1 polymer ?
#
loop_
_entity_poly.entity_id
_entity_poly.type
_entity_poly.pdbx_seq_one_letter_code
_entity_poly.pdbx_strand_id
1 'polypeptide(L)'
;MKKWFKCFALAAIVATVVALGMGTVASAASTNLAYYKTLDLIRKVLELVKSDYVEENLDEQQLIYGAIEGMLKKLDDPYTRFMEPKVFKEMQTETQGEFGGLGIVISIKERMLTVISPIDDTPASRAGIMAGDMITKIDGKDVIDIPLHDAVKLLRGPVGSKVVISILREGQNKTKDYELERQIIKVPSIKYWTVGKNNDIGYIRLTQFIQTSAEDLENAMIKLEKNGAKSLILDLRNNPGGLLTAAVEVGRKFIPKGDIVSIKGRDGEQNTYSSFFKYHPVLPLVVLINEGSASASEIVAGAIKDNKRGLLLGKKTFGKGSVQTVISLNDGSAMALTTALYYTPSGVNIHKTGIQPDIEVELQRIEEDKQEEIRKAIELDQKYLQKLSNSHSGPSEQLATDTYKAELSSGTIYINYLNKTASESHKLSGFVEPPDSLNRDKIEQYVINPYDTQLQRAIDILTSTAVFMPILQGGN
;
A
#
# COMPACT_ATOMS: atom_id res chain seq x y z
N MET A 1 81.52 -8.43 20.79
CA MET A 1 80.49 -8.87 19.82
C MET A 1 79.05 -8.87 20.35
N LYS A 2 78.74 -9.43 21.54
CA LYS A 2 77.34 -9.50 22.04
C LYS A 2 76.61 -8.16 22.29
N LYS A 3 77.32 -7.07 22.63
CA LYS A 3 76.71 -5.73 22.82
C LYS A 3 76.28 -5.07 21.50
N TRP A 4 77.09 -5.21 20.45
CA TRP A 4 76.77 -4.67 19.12
C TRP A 4 75.57 -5.38 18.47
N PHE A 5 75.46 -6.70 18.62
CA PHE A 5 74.30 -7.45 18.11
C PHE A 5 72.97 -7.03 18.75
N LYS A 6 72.99 -6.69 20.06
CA LYS A 6 71.79 -6.20 20.76
C LYS A 6 71.35 -4.82 20.28
N CYS A 7 72.29 -3.93 19.98
CA CYS A 7 71.98 -2.61 19.43
C CYS A 7 71.40 -2.70 18.01
N PHE A 8 71.94 -3.57 17.15
CA PHE A 8 71.40 -3.78 15.80
C PHE A 8 70.01 -4.41 15.82
N ALA A 9 69.76 -5.40 16.70
CA ALA A 9 68.45 -6.00 16.84
C ALA A 9 67.39 -5.01 17.33
N LEU A 10 67.74 -4.13 18.27
CA LEU A 10 66.83 -3.10 18.77
C LEU A 10 66.51 -2.04 17.70
N ALA A 11 67.51 -1.62 16.92
CA ALA A 11 67.32 -0.68 15.82
C ALA A 11 66.45 -1.27 14.70
N ALA A 12 66.60 -2.56 14.38
CA ALA A 12 65.77 -3.24 13.39
C ALA A 12 64.31 -3.36 13.86
N ILE A 13 64.08 -3.65 15.15
CA ILE A 13 62.72 -3.71 15.71
C ILE A 13 62.07 -2.32 15.69
N VAL A 14 62.78 -1.26 16.10
CA VAL A 14 62.27 0.12 16.05
C VAL A 14 61.98 0.54 14.60
N ALA A 15 62.86 0.24 13.65
CA ALA A 15 62.63 0.54 12.24
C ALA A 15 61.42 -0.21 11.66
N THR A 16 61.20 -1.47 12.08
CA THR A 16 60.05 -2.27 11.64
C THR A 16 58.74 -1.77 12.25
N VAL A 17 58.74 -1.37 13.53
CA VAL A 17 57.57 -0.78 14.20
C VAL A 17 57.22 0.60 13.61
N VAL A 18 58.22 1.43 13.28
CA VAL A 18 58.02 2.71 12.60
C VAL A 18 57.51 2.50 11.18
N ALA A 19 58.03 1.52 10.42
CA ALA A 19 57.55 1.20 9.08
C ALA A 19 56.11 0.66 9.07
N LEU A 20 55.75 -0.19 10.04
CA LEU A 20 54.39 -0.69 10.22
C LEU A 20 53.41 0.40 10.67
N GLY A 21 53.85 1.32 11.54
CA GLY A 21 53.07 2.50 11.95
C GLY A 21 52.90 3.53 10.83
N MET A 22 53.91 3.74 9.99
CA MET A 22 53.81 4.61 8.81
C MET A 22 52.94 4.00 7.72
N GLY A 23 52.94 2.67 7.55
CA GLY A 23 52.08 1.98 6.58
C GLY A 23 50.57 2.12 6.90
N THR A 24 50.21 2.06 8.18
CA THR A 24 48.81 2.22 8.63
C THR A 24 48.35 3.68 8.60
N VAL A 25 49.24 4.63 8.97
CA VAL A 25 48.94 6.07 8.91
C VAL A 25 48.92 6.59 7.47
N ALA A 26 49.80 6.13 6.58
CA ALA A 26 49.77 6.49 5.16
C ALA A 26 48.53 5.93 4.46
N SER A 27 48.09 4.71 4.81
CA SER A 27 46.83 4.14 4.29
C SER A 27 45.62 4.97 4.75
N ALA A 28 45.53 5.37 6.02
CA ALA A 28 44.43 6.19 6.55
C ALA A 28 44.48 7.66 6.10
N ALA A 29 45.67 8.22 5.87
CA ALA A 29 45.85 9.57 5.33
C ALA A 29 45.54 9.61 3.82
N SER A 30 45.85 8.55 3.07
CA SER A 30 45.60 8.46 1.62
C SER A 30 44.11 8.32 1.27
N THR A 31 43.33 7.58 2.07
CA THR A 31 41.86 7.49 1.92
C THR A 31 41.18 8.83 2.23
N ASN A 32 41.65 9.56 3.25
CA ASN A 32 41.16 10.91 3.54
C ASN A 32 41.50 11.90 2.40
N LEU A 33 42.73 11.90 1.88
CA LEU A 33 43.14 12.82 0.80
C LEU A 33 42.36 12.62 -0.51
N ALA A 34 42.07 11.37 -0.88
CA ALA A 34 41.27 11.06 -2.07
C ALA A 34 39.79 11.46 -1.89
N TYR A 35 39.24 11.25 -0.69
CA TYR A 35 37.89 11.67 -0.33
C TYR A 35 37.73 13.21 -0.41
N TYR A 36 38.65 13.96 0.21
CA TYR A 36 38.63 15.43 0.16
C TYR A 36 38.84 15.98 -1.25
N LYS A 37 39.69 15.36 -2.08
CA LYS A 37 39.83 15.72 -3.51
C LYS A 37 38.54 15.54 -4.31
N THR A 38 37.75 14.53 -3.98
CA THR A 38 36.50 14.22 -4.69
C THR A 38 35.40 15.21 -4.33
N LEU A 39 35.31 15.60 -3.05
CA LEU A 39 34.40 16.67 -2.61
C LEU A 39 34.80 18.03 -3.21
N ASP A 40 36.11 18.29 -3.34
CA ASP A 40 36.61 19.52 -3.96
C ASP A 40 36.21 19.62 -5.44
N LEU A 41 36.18 18.49 -6.16
CA LEU A 41 35.69 18.45 -7.55
C LEU A 41 34.22 18.86 -7.63
N ILE A 42 33.35 18.31 -6.77
CA ILE A 42 31.92 18.64 -6.74
C ILE A 42 31.74 20.13 -6.44
N ARG A 43 32.45 20.65 -5.44
CA ARG A 43 32.45 22.08 -5.08
C ARG A 43 32.85 22.95 -6.27
N LYS A 44 33.97 22.63 -6.92
CA LYS A 44 34.50 23.42 -8.04
C LYS A 44 33.53 23.44 -9.23
N VAL A 45 32.89 22.31 -9.53
CA VAL A 45 31.87 22.25 -10.59
C VAL A 45 30.67 23.13 -10.25
N LEU A 46 30.18 23.08 -8.99
CA LEU A 46 29.08 23.93 -8.55
C LEU A 46 29.44 25.42 -8.63
N GLU A 47 30.66 25.80 -8.22
CA GLU A 47 31.17 27.18 -8.33
C GLU A 47 31.21 27.66 -9.79
N LEU A 48 31.72 26.85 -10.72
CA LEU A 48 31.76 27.18 -12.15
C LEU A 48 30.36 27.32 -12.75
N VAL A 49 29.42 26.44 -12.39
CA VAL A 49 28.03 26.56 -12.84
C VAL A 49 27.41 27.86 -12.32
N LYS A 50 27.67 28.24 -11.07
CA LYS A 50 27.16 29.50 -10.52
C LYS A 50 27.79 30.75 -11.16
N SER A 51 29.08 30.72 -11.51
CA SER A 51 29.78 31.90 -12.03
C SER A 51 29.65 32.07 -13.53
N ASP A 52 29.59 30.97 -14.29
CA ASP A 52 29.79 31.00 -15.74
C ASP A 52 28.56 30.52 -16.53
N TYR A 53 27.51 30.00 -15.87
CA TYR A 53 26.27 29.64 -16.56
C TYR A 53 25.52 30.88 -17.04
N VAL A 54 24.88 30.76 -18.20
CA VAL A 54 24.29 31.91 -18.93
C VAL A 54 23.07 32.52 -18.24
N GLU A 55 22.41 31.79 -17.33
CA GLU A 55 21.25 32.28 -16.57
C GLU A 55 21.62 32.60 -15.12
N GLU A 56 21.16 33.75 -14.61
CA GLU A 56 21.56 34.27 -13.30
C GLU A 56 20.72 33.71 -12.12
N ASN A 57 19.52 33.16 -12.38
CA ASN A 57 18.58 32.71 -11.34
C ASN A 57 18.64 31.20 -11.12
N LEU A 58 19.79 30.72 -10.64
CA LEU A 58 19.98 29.29 -10.34
C LEU A 58 19.46 28.94 -8.95
N ASP A 59 18.68 27.86 -8.86
CA ASP A 59 18.33 27.22 -7.59
C ASP A 59 19.45 26.24 -7.19
N GLU A 60 20.35 26.70 -6.32
CA GLU A 60 21.48 25.91 -5.83
C GLU A 60 21.05 24.62 -5.14
N GLN A 61 19.91 24.64 -4.43
CA GLN A 61 19.41 23.48 -3.72
C GLN A 61 18.97 22.40 -4.72
N GLN A 62 18.31 22.80 -5.81
CA GLN A 62 17.94 21.88 -6.90
C GLN A 62 19.16 21.32 -7.64
N LEU A 63 20.24 22.09 -7.82
CA LEU A 63 21.49 21.58 -8.38
C LEU A 63 22.12 20.50 -7.47
N ILE A 64 22.12 20.73 -6.16
CA ILE A 64 22.63 19.75 -5.18
C ILE A 64 21.75 18.49 -5.19
N TYR A 65 20.42 18.63 -5.21
CA TYR A 65 19.51 17.50 -5.29
C TYR A 65 19.70 16.68 -6.56
N GLY A 66 19.82 17.33 -7.72
CA GLY A 66 20.15 16.65 -8.98
C GLY A 66 21.49 15.91 -8.94
N ALA A 67 22.51 16.46 -8.26
CA ALA A 67 23.78 15.78 -8.07
C ALA A 67 23.64 14.53 -7.18
N ILE A 68 22.87 14.61 -6.09
CA ILE A 68 22.59 13.47 -5.20
C ILE A 68 21.85 12.37 -5.98
N GLU A 69 20.79 12.72 -6.70
CA GLU A 69 20.04 11.77 -7.53
C GLU A 69 20.93 11.10 -8.58
N GLY A 70 21.82 11.87 -9.21
CA GLY A 70 22.81 11.36 -10.16
C GLY A 70 23.77 10.33 -9.53
N MET A 71 24.21 10.57 -8.28
CA MET A 71 25.03 9.61 -7.53
C MET A 71 24.25 8.33 -7.22
N LEU A 72 23.02 8.45 -6.73
CA LEU A 72 22.20 7.28 -6.36
C LEU A 72 21.83 6.44 -7.59
N LYS A 73 21.59 7.06 -8.74
CA LYS A 73 21.32 6.36 -10.00
C LYS A 73 22.45 5.40 -10.40
N LYS A 74 23.70 5.65 -9.98
CA LYS A 74 24.85 4.78 -10.26
C LYS A 74 24.88 3.48 -9.44
N LEU A 75 23.98 3.32 -8.47
CA LEU A 75 23.85 2.09 -7.70
C LEU A 75 23.09 1.00 -8.45
N ASP A 76 22.47 1.33 -9.60
CA ASP A 76 21.62 0.42 -10.39
C ASP A 76 20.56 -0.32 -9.55
N ASP A 77 20.11 0.34 -8.49
CA ASP A 77 19.09 -0.13 -7.57
C ASP A 77 17.85 0.75 -7.71
N PRO A 78 16.75 0.23 -8.31
CA PRO A 78 15.54 1.02 -8.56
C PRO A 78 14.81 1.44 -7.27
N TYR A 79 15.21 0.92 -6.11
CA TYR A 79 14.58 1.23 -4.84
C TYR A 79 15.33 2.30 -4.03
N THR A 80 16.61 2.56 -4.36
CA THR A 80 17.40 3.60 -3.69
C THR A 80 17.13 4.94 -4.34
N ARG A 81 16.68 5.92 -3.54
CA ARG A 81 16.29 7.25 -4.03
C ARG A 81 16.46 8.33 -2.99
N PHE A 82 16.67 9.54 -3.48
CA PHE A 82 16.56 10.77 -2.70
C PHE A 82 15.09 11.22 -2.68
N MET A 83 14.68 11.85 -1.60
CA MET A 83 13.34 12.39 -1.41
C MET A 83 13.49 13.79 -0.86
N GLU A 84 13.17 14.79 -1.68
CA GLU A 84 13.08 16.18 -1.24
C GLU A 84 12.12 16.34 -0.06
N PRO A 85 12.23 17.41 0.75
CA PRO A 85 11.45 17.56 1.97
C PRO A 85 9.94 17.40 1.79
N LYS A 86 9.40 17.90 0.67
CA LYS A 86 7.97 17.76 0.34
C LYS A 86 7.58 16.31 0.06
N VAL A 87 8.37 15.60 -0.75
CA VAL A 87 8.14 14.19 -1.11
C VAL A 87 8.29 13.30 0.12
N PHE A 88 9.29 13.57 0.98
CA PHE A 88 9.48 12.82 2.21
C PHE A 88 8.30 13.00 3.17
N LYS A 89 7.81 14.23 3.34
CA LYS A 89 6.62 14.51 4.15
C LYS A 89 5.37 13.82 3.61
N GLU A 90 5.16 13.83 2.29
CA GLU A 90 4.06 13.11 1.65
C GLU A 90 4.14 11.60 1.92
N MET A 91 5.32 11.00 1.76
CA MET A 91 5.53 9.58 2.09
C MET A 91 5.22 9.28 3.57
N GLN A 92 5.64 10.15 4.50
CA GLN A 92 5.34 9.97 5.93
C GLN A 92 3.83 9.97 6.18
N THR A 93 3.10 10.94 5.62
CA THR A 93 1.64 11.01 5.73
C THR A 93 0.98 9.75 5.14
N GLU A 94 1.40 9.31 3.95
CA GLU A 94 0.88 8.07 3.33
C GLU A 94 1.07 6.83 4.20
N THR A 95 2.24 6.69 4.84
CA THR A 95 2.50 5.54 5.74
C THR A 95 1.69 5.55 7.03
N GLN A 96 1.13 6.70 7.41
CA GLN A 96 0.18 6.84 8.52
C GLN A 96 -1.26 6.46 8.10
N GLY A 97 -1.48 6.07 6.83
CA GLY A 97 -2.82 5.82 6.28
C GLY A 97 -3.55 7.10 5.89
N GLU A 98 -2.80 8.20 5.78
CA GLU A 98 -3.30 9.54 5.57
C GLU A 98 -2.80 10.05 4.22
N PHE A 99 -3.62 10.81 3.49
CA PHE A 99 -3.09 11.60 2.38
C PHE A 99 -3.78 12.95 2.28
N GLY A 100 -3.05 13.96 1.81
CA GLY A 100 -3.61 15.26 1.53
C GLY A 100 -4.49 15.20 0.27
N GLY A 101 -5.79 15.45 0.43
CA GLY A 101 -6.73 15.39 -0.67
C GLY A 101 -8.12 15.88 -0.32
N LEU A 102 -9.07 15.54 -1.19
CA LEU A 102 -10.45 16.03 -1.12
C LEU A 102 -11.44 15.01 -0.55
N GLY A 103 -11.04 13.73 -0.51
CA GLY A 103 -11.89 12.63 -0.12
C GLY A 103 -12.92 12.27 -1.20
N ILE A 104 -12.46 12.08 -2.44
CA ILE A 104 -13.32 11.71 -3.58
C ILE A 104 -12.78 10.43 -4.20
N VAL A 105 -13.67 9.48 -4.44
CA VAL A 105 -13.40 8.33 -5.31
C VAL A 105 -13.79 8.74 -6.73
N ILE A 106 -12.84 8.67 -7.66
CA ILE A 106 -13.01 9.12 -9.05
C ILE A 106 -12.69 7.99 -10.03
N SER A 107 -13.29 8.06 -11.21
CA SER A 107 -13.00 7.20 -12.35
C SER A 107 -13.09 8.01 -13.65
N ILE A 108 -12.66 7.42 -14.77
CA ILE A 108 -12.90 7.98 -16.09
C ILE A 108 -14.12 7.30 -16.69
N LYS A 109 -15.15 8.09 -17.05
CA LYS A 109 -16.32 7.62 -17.80
C LYS A 109 -16.49 8.48 -19.04
N GLU A 110 -16.55 7.86 -20.21
CA GLU A 110 -16.73 8.56 -21.50
C GLU A 110 -15.74 9.73 -21.67
N ARG A 111 -14.46 9.51 -21.33
CA ARG A 111 -13.36 10.51 -21.40
C ARG A 111 -13.44 11.65 -20.37
N MET A 112 -14.46 11.64 -19.51
CA MET A 112 -14.64 12.62 -18.45
C MET A 112 -14.16 12.05 -17.11
N LEU A 113 -13.56 12.92 -16.29
CA LEU A 113 -13.28 12.60 -14.90
C LEU A 113 -14.59 12.66 -14.11
N THR A 114 -15.03 11.54 -13.56
CA THR A 114 -16.33 11.39 -12.91
C THR A 114 -16.17 10.96 -11.45
N VAL A 115 -16.94 11.57 -10.56
CA VAL A 115 -17.04 11.20 -9.16
C VAL A 115 -17.86 9.93 -9.02
N ILE A 116 -17.24 8.86 -8.51
CA ILE A 116 -17.93 7.64 -8.12
C ILE A 116 -18.70 7.87 -6.82
N SER A 117 -18.00 8.37 -5.80
CA SER A 117 -18.62 8.81 -4.55
C SER A 117 -17.70 9.77 -3.79
N PRO A 118 -18.24 10.76 -3.08
CA PRO A 118 -17.49 11.39 -2.01
C PRO A 118 -17.28 10.40 -0.85
N ILE A 119 -16.22 10.60 -0.08
CA ILE A 119 -16.01 9.91 1.20
C ILE A 119 -16.69 10.75 2.28
N ASP A 120 -17.42 10.11 3.19
CA ASP A 120 -18.11 10.80 4.28
C ASP A 120 -17.16 11.61 5.16
N ASP A 121 -17.65 12.72 5.70
CA ASP A 121 -16.90 13.63 6.57
C ASP A 121 -15.60 14.21 5.95
N THR A 122 -15.49 14.22 4.62
CA THR A 122 -14.37 14.82 3.88
C THR A 122 -14.73 16.18 3.26
N PRO A 123 -13.73 17.00 2.83
CA PRO A 123 -13.99 18.28 2.17
C PRO A 123 -15.01 18.19 1.03
N ALA A 124 -14.91 17.16 0.20
CA ALA A 124 -15.81 17.00 -0.94
C ALA A 124 -17.25 16.70 -0.53
N SER A 125 -17.45 15.80 0.44
CA SER A 125 -18.79 15.50 0.98
C SER A 125 -19.43 16.76 1.57
N ARG A 126 -18.71 17.51 2.41
CA ARG A 126 -19.22 18.76 3.01
C ARG A 126 -19.50 19.87 1.99
N ALA A 127 -18.77 19.89 0.88
CA ALA A 127 -19.01 20.83 -0.20
C ALA A 127 -20.23 20.46 -1.06
N GLY A 128 -20.89 19.32 -0.80
CA GLY A 128 -22.06 18.87 -1.55
C GLY A 128 -21.72 18.30 -2.93
N ILE A 129 -20.49 17.80 -3.11
CA ILE A 129 -20.13 16.99 -4.27
C ILE A 129 -20.85 15.66 -4.16
N MET A 130 -21.43 15.22 -5.28
CA MET A 130 -22.25 14.03 -5.35
C MET A 130 -21.64 13.01 -6.28
N ALA A 131 -21.97 11.74 -6.05
CA ALA A 131 -21.74 10.70 -7.03
C ALA A 131 -22.37 11.11 -8.38
N GLY A 132 -21.68 10.82 -9.48
CA GLY A 132 -22.07 11.19 -10.85
C GLY A 132 -21.59 12.57 -11.31
N ASP A 133 -21.09 13.42 -10.41
CA ASP A 133 -20.53 14.73 -10.79
C ASP A 133 -19.34 14.57 -11.74
N MET A 134 -19.31 15.37 -12.82
CA MET A 134 -18.19 15.39 -13.77
C MET A 134 -17.25 16.55 -13.46
N ILE A 135 -15.98 16.25 -13.15
CA ILE A 135 -14.93 17.25 -12.99
C ILE A 135 -14.45 17.65 -14.39
N THR A 136 -14.77 18.88 -14.79
CA THR A 136 -14.42 19.46 -16.09
C THR A 136 -13.09 20.21 -16.04
N LYS A 137 -12.76 20.82 -14.89
CA LYS A 137 -11.50 21.54 -14.68
C LYS A 137 -10.96 21.35 -13.27
N ILE A 138 -9.64 21.44 -13.14
CA ILE A 138 -8.92 21.50 -11.86
C ILE A 138 -7.96 22.70 -11.92
N ASP A 139 -8.10 23.66 -11.00
CA ASP A 139 -7.38 24.93 -10.97
C ASP A 139 -7.41 25.65 -12.33
N GLY A 140 -8.59 25.64 -12.97
CA GLY A 140 -8.82 26.25 -14.28
C GLY A 140 -8.28 25.47 -15.48
N LYS A 141 -7.50 24.41 -15.28
CA LYS A 141 -7.01 23.52 -16.35
C LYS A 141 -8.11 22.55 -16.75
N ASP A 142 -8.38 22.45 -18.04
CA ASP A 142 -9.29 21.44 -18.58
C ASP A 142 -8.74 20.03 -18.32
N VAL A 143 -9.60 19.13 -17.88
CA VAL A 143 -9.23 17.75 -17.53
C VAL A 143 -10.00 16.70 -18.33
N ILE A 144 -10.62 17.09 -19.44
CA ILE A 144 -11.13 16.14 -20.42
C ILE A 144 -9.95 15.33 -20.97
N ASP A 145 -10.14 14.02 -21.15
CA ASP A 145 -9.11 13.07 -21.58
C ASP A 145 -7.89 12.93 -20.66
N ILE A 146 -7.93 13.50 -19.45
CA ILE A 146 -6.82 13.35 -18.52
C ILE A 146 -6.65 11.87 -18.13
N PRO A 147 -5.43 11.32 -18.14
CA PRO A 147 -5.18 10.04 -17.51
C PRO A 147 -5.54 10.11 -16.01
N LEU A 148 -6.21 9.08 -15.50
CA LEU A 148 -6.68 9.06 -14.10
C LEU A 148 -5.56 9.36 -13.10
N HIS A 149 -4.35 8.84 -13.34
CA HIS A 149 -3.20 9.05 -12.46
C HIS A 149 -2.76 10.52 -12.40
N ASP A 150 -2.83 11.25 -13.51
CA ASP A 150 -2.50 12.68 -13.56
C ASP A 150 -3.59 13.52 -12.89
N ALA A 151 -4.87 13.14 -13.04
CA ALA A 151 -5.96 13.76 -12.27
C ALA A 151 -5.75 13.62 -10.77
N VAL A 152 -5.36 12.43 -10.30
CA VAL A 152 -5.08 12.18 -8.88
C VAL A 152 -3.96 13.09 -8.38
N LYS A 153 -2.90 13.31 -9.16
CA LYS A 153 -1.81 14.24 -8.80
C LYS A 153 -2.29 15.68 -8.66
N LEU A 154 -3.22 16.13 -9.51
CA LEU A 154 -3.78 17.49 -9.44
C LEU A 154 -4.72 17.67 -8.24
N LEU A 155 -5.53 16.64 -7.92
CA LEU A 155 -6.48 16.71 -6.80
C LEU A 155 -5.79 16.55 -5.44
N ARG A 156 -4.67 15.80 -5.39
CA ARG A 156 -3.82 15.69 -4.20
C ARG A 156 -2.93 16.91 -4.05
N GLY A 157 -2.38 17.08 -2.85
CA GLY A 157 -1.48 18.18 -2.54
C GLY A 157 -1.34 18.41 -1.04
N PRO A 158 -0.55 19.40 -0.63
CA PRO A 158 -0.30 19.68 0.78
C PRO A 158 -1.60 19.93 1.56
N VAL A 159 -1.70 19.38 2.76
CA VAL A 159 -2.81 19.66 3.68
C VAL A 159 -2.89 21.16 3.96
N GLY A 160 -4.10 21.72 3.93
CA GLY A 160 -4.38 23.16 4.06
C GLY A 160 -4.23 23.95 2.76
N SER A 161 -3.67 23.36 1.69
CA SER A 161 -3.69 24.00 0.37
C SER A 161 -5.09 23.93 -0.24
N LYS A 162 -5.43 24.91 -1.07
CA LYS A 162 -6.72 24.96 -1.78
C LYS A 162 -6.60 24.40 -3.19
N VAL A 163 -7.72 23.93 -3.72
CA VAL A 163 -7.91 23.56 -5.12
C VAL A 163 -9.32 23.92 -5.55
N VAL A 164 -9.44 24.45 -6.75
CA VAL A 164 -10.74 24.74 -7.35
C VAL A 164 -11.06 23.65 -8.36
N ILE A 165 -12.20 22.99 -8.18
CA ILE A 165 -12.70 22.03 -9.18
C ILE A 165 -14.00 22.55 -9.80
N SER A 166 -14.10 22.48 -11.12
CA SER A 166 -15.31 22.85 -11.86
C SER A 166 -16.13 21.61 -12.14
N ILE A 167 -17.33 21.53 -11.57
CA ILE A 167 -18.22 20.37 -11.65
C ILE A 167 -19.36 20.65 -12.63
N LEU A 168 -19.59 19.72 -13.55
CA LEU A 168 -20.83 19.60 -14.33
C LEU A 168 -21.68 18.49 -13.72
N ARG A 169 -22.87 18.84 -13.24
CA ARG A 169 -23.83 17.87 -12.66
C ARG A 169 -24.88 17.50 -13.69
N GLU A 170 -25.25 16.23 -13.73
CA GLU A 170 -26.32 15.74 -14.62
C GLU A 170 -27.61 16.57 -14.45
N GLY A 171 -28.22 16.97 -15.56
CA GLY A 171 -29.39 17.85 -15.59
C GLY A 171 -29.10 19.34 -15.44
N GLN A 172 -27.83 19.75 -15.24
CA GLN A 172 -27.43 21.16 -15.22
C GLN A 172 -26.68 21.54 -16.50
N ASN A 173 -27.00 22.71 -17.05
CA ASN A 173 -26.39 23.21 -18.29
C ASN A 173 -25.14 24.08 -18.06
N LYS A 174 -24.72 24.27 -16.82
CA LYS A 174 -23.57 25.11 -16.46
C LYS A 174 -22.71 24.39 -15.43
N THR A 175 -21.41 24.55 -15.55
CA THR A 175 -20.45 24.12 -14.52
C THR A 175 -20.53 25.04 -13.31
N LYS A 176 -20.28 24.49 -12.13
CA LYS A 176 -20.13 25.23 -10.87
C LYS A 176 -18.76 24.97 -10.27
N ASP A 177 -18.12 26.03 -9.79
CA ASP A 177 -16.80 25.94 -9.16
C ASP A 177 -16.94 25.66 -7.66
N TYR A 178 -16.09 24.76 -7.18
CA TYR A 178 -15.98 24.37 -5.79
C TYR A 178 -14.53 24.60 -5.35
N GLU A 179 -14.31 25.61 -4.51
CA GLU A 179 -13.04 25.78 -3.81
C GLU A 179 -13.02 24.86 -2.59
N LEU A 180 -12.05 23.95 -2.56
CA LEU A 180 -11.90 22.96 -1.52
C LEU A 180 -10.54 23.09 -0.87
N GLU A 181 -10.51 23.02 0.45
CA GLU A 181 -9.27 22.90 1.21
C GLU A 181 -8.90 21.42 1.34
N ARG A 182 -7.68 21.06 0.92
CA ARG A 182 -7.17 19.70 1.05
C ARG A 182 -6.99 19.37 2.53
N GLN A 183 -7.57 18.25 2.94
CA GLN A 183 -7.44 17.75 4.30
C GLN A 183 -6.75 16.38 4.29
N ILE A 184 -6.38 15.94 5.48
CA ILE A 184 -5.96 14.57 5.72
C ILE A 184 -7.18 13.66 5.47
N ILE A 185 -7.06 12.80 4.46
CA ILE A 185 -8.04 11.76 4.16
C ILE A 185 -7.51 10.45 4.72
N LYS A 186 -8.31 9.79 5.56
CA LYS A 186 -8.00 8.47 6.10
C LYS A 186 -8.63 7.42 5.21
N VAL A 187 -7.82 6.53 4.64
CA VAL A 187 -8.32 5.38 3.89
C VAL A 187 -8.01 4.12 4.68
N PRO A 188 -9.02 3.29 5.00
CA PRO A 188 -8.80 2.06 5.73
C PRO A 188 -7.92 1.12 4.93
N SER A 189 -6.93 0.55 5.60
CA SER A 189 -6.05 -0.47 5.01
C SER A 189 -6.66 -1.87 5.03
N ILE A 190 -7.68 -2.07 5.87
CA ILE A 190 -8.39 -3.32 6.06
C ILE A 190 -9.82 -3.12 5.61
N LYS A 191 -10.27 -3.97 4.70
CA LYS A 191 -11.69 -4.19 4.38
C LYS A 191 -12.07 -5.61 4.72
N TYR A 192 -13.30 -5.83 5.16
CA TYR A 192 -13.72 -7.15 5.58
C TYR A 192 -15.20 -7.42 5.38
N TRP A 193 -15.51 -8.67 5.05
CA TRP A 193 -16.84 -9.16 4.74
C TRP A 193 -16.97 -10.64 5.17
N THR A 194 -18.17 -11.20 5.00
CA THR A 194 -18.38 -12.65 5.07
C THR A 194 -18.53 -13.25 3.67
N VAL A 195 -18.09 -14.49 3.48
CA VAL A 195 -18.26 -15.27 2.24
C VAL A 195 -18.74 -16.69 2.55
N GLY A 196 -19.10 -17.42 1.49
CA GLY A 196 -19.63 -18.78 1.58
C GLY A 196 -21.15 -18.82 1.72
N LYS A 197 -21.73 -20.01 1.58
CA LYS A 197 -23.20 -20.20 1.60
C LYS A 197 -23.82 -19.85 2.96
N ASN A 198 -23.06 -20.01 4.04
CA ASN A 198 -23.53 -19.81 5.41
C ASN A 198 -22.94 -18.55 6.06
N ASN A 199 -22.20 -17.72 5.31
CA ASN A 199 -21.48 -16.55 5.83
C ASN A 199 -20.53 -16.87 7.01
N ASP A 200 -19.99 -18.09 7.04
CA ASP A 200 -19.13 -18.62 8.10
C ASP A 200 -17.63 -18.52 7.76
N ILE A 201 -17.28 -17.86 6.66
CA ILE A 201 -15.90 -17.56 6.29
C ILE A 201 -15.72 -16.05 6.34
N GLY A 202 -14.79 -15.58 7.18
CA GLY A 202 -14.39 -14.19 7.17
C GLY A 202 -13.43 -13.92 6.02
N TYR A 203 -13.72 -12.92 5.21
CA TYR A 203 -12.87 -12.47 4.11
C TYR A 203 -12.30 -11.10 4.45
N ILE A 204 -10.98 -11.02 4.57
CA ILE A 204 -10.26 -9.80 4.94
C ILE A 204 -9.33 -9.44 3.79
N ARG A 205 -9.49 -8.25 3.23
CA ARG A 205 -8.56 -7.69 2.25
C ARG A 205 -7.70 -6.64 2.91
N LEU A 206 -6.39 -6.88 2.94
CA LEU A 206 -5.38 -5.92 3.39
C LEU A 206 -4.80 -5.24 2.15
N THR A 207 -5.09 -3.96 1.95
CA THR A 207 -4.74 -3.23 0.73
C THR A 207 -3.32 -2.66 0.78
N GLN A 208 -2.82 -2.32 1.97
CA GLN A 208 -1.48 -1.79 2.19
C GLN A 208 -1.07 -1.94 3.66
N PHE A 209 0.22 -2.05 3.94
CA PHE A 209 0.74 -2.09 5.32
C PHE A 209 1.06 -0.68 5.84
N ILE A 210 0.14 -0.10 6.60
CA ILE A 210 0.28 1.21 7.26
C ILE A 210 0.34 1.04 8.78
N GLN A 211 0.56 2.14 9.50
CA GLN A 211 0.73 2.12 10.95
C GLN A 211 -0.44 1.47 11.72
N THR A 212 -1.68 1.63 11.26
CA THR A 212 -2.88 1.10 11.94
C THR A 212 -3.26 -0.32 11.52
N SER A 213 -2.64 -0.90 10.48
CA SER A 213 -3.12 -2.14 9.85
C SER A 213 -3.26 -3.31 10.79
N ALA A 214 -2.37 -3.46 11.77
CA ALA A 214 -2.41 -4.58 12.71
C ALA A 214 -3.59 -4.47 13.71
N GLU A 215 -3.92 -3.26 14.14
CA GLU A 215 -5.06 -2.99 15.02
C GLU A 215 -6.37 -3.10 14.24
N ASP A 216 -6.42 -2.51 13.04
CA ASP A 216 -7.59 -2.61 12.15
C ASP A 216 -7.91 -4.08 11.80
N LEU A 217 -6.87 -4.89 11.57
CA LEU A 217 -6.99 -6.31 11.31
C LEU A 217 -7.56 -7.07 12.51
N GLU A 218 -7.03 -6.81 13.71
CA GLU A 218 -7.51 -7.44 14.94
C GLU A 218 -8.98 -7.10 15.20
N ASN A 219 -9.36 -5.84 15.02
CA ASN A 219 -10.74 -5.39 15.12
C ASN A 219 -11.65 -6.08 14.09
N ALA A 220 -11.20 -6.23 12.84
CA ALA A 220 -11.92 -6.95 11.81
C ALA A 220 -12.10 -8.44 12.17
N MET A 221 -11.03 -9.10 12.63
CA MET A 221 -11.06 -10.51 13.06
C MET A 221 -12.04 -10.73 14.22
N ILE A 222 -12.01 -9.87 15.24
CA ILE A 222 -12.94 -9.95 16.39
C ILE A 222 -14.39 -9.77 15.94
N LYS A 223 -14.67 -8.82 15.04
CA LYS A 223 -16.02 -8.59 14.52
C LYS A 223 -16.51 -9.78 13.69
N LEU A 224 -15.66 -10.32 12.81
CA LEU A 224 -15.98 -11.50 11.99
C LEU A 224 -16.28 -12.72 12.87
N GLU A 225 -15.45 -12.97 13.89
CA GLU A 225 -15.65 -14.06 14.84
C GLU A 225 -16.97 -13.92 15.61
N LYS A 226 -17.28 -12.72 16.12
CA LYS A 226 -18.57 -12.44 16.79
C LYS A 226 -19.77 -12.64 15.87
N ASN A 227 -19.60 -12.49 14.57
CA ASN A 227 -20.62 -12.74 13.55
C ASN A 227 -20.65 -14.20 13.06
N GLY A 228 -19.90 -15.11 13.71
CA GLY A 228 -19.96 -16.54 13.45
C GLY A 228 -18.97 -17.06 12.42
N ALA A 229 -17.95 -16.27 12.02
CA ALA A 229 -16.89 -16.75 11.16
C ALA A 229 -16.10 -17.89 11.85
N LYS A 230 -15.95 -19.01 11.15
CA LYS A 230 -15.25 -20.23 11.58
C LYS A 230 -13.92 -20.44 10.88
N SER A 231 -13.64 -19.66 9.84
CA SER A 231 -12.41 -19.69 9.05
C SER A 231 -12.14 -18.32 8.45
N LEU A 232 -10.91 -18.08 7.99
CA LEU A 232 -10.47 -16.80 7.44
C LEU A 232 -9.80 -16.98 6.07
N ILE A 233 -10.09 -16.03 5.19
CA ILE A 233 -9.33 -15.76 3.97
C ILE A 233 -8.67 -14.39 4.14
N LEU A 234 -7.34 -14.35 4.09
CA LEU A 234 -6.56 -13.11 4.03
C LEU A 234 -6.15 -12.85 2.58
N ASP A 235 -6.67 -11.78 1.98
CA ASP A 235 -6.32 -11.38 0.63
C ASP A 235 -5.20 -10.32 0.63
N LEU A 236 -4.04 -10.73 0.12
CA LEU A 236 -2.85 -9.90 -0.10
C LEU A 236 -2.60 -9.63 -1.59
N ARG A 237 -3.53 -10.00 -2.47
CA ARG A 237 -3.41 -9.76 -3.92
C ARG A 237 -3.34 -8.27 -4.20
N ASN A 238 -2.43 -7.89 -5.10
CA ASN A 238 -2.17 -6.51 -5.49
C ASN A 238 -1.78 -5.57 -4.33
N ASN A 239 -1.34 -6.13 -3.19
CA ASN A 239 -0.83 -5.34 -2.07
C ASN A 239 0.70 -5.14 -2.23
N PRO A 240 1.17 -3.91 -2.51
CA PRO A 240 2.59 -3.63 -2.78
C PRO A 240 3.47 -3.65 -1.53
N GLY A 241 2.89 -3.92 -0.36
CA GLY A 241 3.55 -3.96 0.93
C GLY A 241 3.33 -2.68 1.72
N GLY A 242 4.39 -2.19 2.37
CA GLY A 242 4.35 -1.01 3.23
C GLY A 242 5.34 -1.14 4.39
N LEU A 243 4.96 -0.71 5.57
CA LEU A 243 5.82 -0.69 6.75
C LEU A 243 6.19 -2.11 7.21
N LEU A 244 7.49 -2.36 7.39
CA LEU A 244 8.02 -3.60 7.98
C LEU A 244 7.42 -3.86 9.37
N THR A 245 7.33 -2.83 10.21
CA THR A 245 6.77 -2.94 11.57
C THR A 245 5.32 -3.42 11.52
N ALA A 246 4.50 -2.85 10.63
CA ALA A 246 3.14 -3.31 10.41
C ALA A 246 3.09 -4.76 9.91
N ALA A 247 3.99 -5.16 9.02
CA ALA A 247 4.10 -6.55 8.54
C ALA A 247 4.39 -7.53 9.69
N VAL A 248 5.32 -7.17 10.57
CA VAL A 248 5.67 -7.98 11.75
C VAL A 248 4.48 -8.10 12.69
N GLU A 249 3.80 -7.00 12.99
CA GLU A 249 2.62 -7.02 13.87
C GLU A 249 1.44 -7.78 13.27
N VAL A 250 1.17 -7.62 11.97
CA VAL A 250 0.18 -8.43 11.24
C VAL A 250 0.54 -9.92 11.28
N GLY A 251 1.81 -10.26 11.03
CA GLY A 251 2.28 -11.65 11.12
C GLY A 251 2.06 -12.25 12.51
N ARG A 252 2.28 -11.47 13.58
CA ARG A 252 2.02 -11.87 14.97
C ARG A 252 0.55 -12.17 15.26
N LYS A 253 -0.41 -11.60 14.51
CA LYS A 253 -1.84 -11.93 14.66
C LYS A 253 -2.17 -13.34 14.18
N PHE A 254 -1.37 -13.89 13.26
CA PHE A 254 -1.60 -15.23 12.71
C PHE A 254 -0.70 -16.30 13.33
N ILE A 255 0.53 -15.94 13.73
CA ILE A 255 1.56 -16.89 14.17
C ILE A 255 1.69 -16.83 15.70
N PRO A 256 1.24 -17.88 16.43
CA PRO A 256 1.29 -17.87 17.90
C PRO A 256 2.72 -17.90 18.46
N LYS A 257 3.58 -18.71 17.85
CA LYS A 257 4.98 -18.87 18.23
C LYS A 257 5.79 -19.24 16.99
N GLY A 258 6.85 -18.50 16.72
CA GLY A 258 7.72 -18.72 15.58
C GLY A 258 8.26 -17.43 15.01
N ASP A 259 9.20 -17.55 14.09
CA ASP A 259 9.80 -16.40 13.43
C ASP A 259 8.85 -15.84 12.36
N ILE A 260 8.89 -14.53 12.18
CA ILE A 260 8.14 -13.81 11.14
C ILE A 260 9.07 -13.51 9.97
N VAL A 261 10.20 -12.86 10.25
CA VAL A 261 11.18 -12.45 9.24
C VAL A 261 12.54 -12.25 9.88
N SER A 262 13.60 -12.57 9.12
CA SER A 262 14.96 -12.17 9.44
C SER A 262 15.46 -11.12 8.46
N ILE A 263 16.24 -10.16 8.96
CA ILE A 263 16.88 -9.11 8.17
C ILE A 263 18.38 -9.28 8.28
N LYS A 264 19.07 -9.38 7.13
CA LYS A 264 20.53 -9.52 7.10
C LYS A 264 21.17 -8.34 6.38
N GLY A 265 21.99 -7.59 7.12
CA GLY A 265 22.74 -6.43 6.63
C GLY A 265 24.08 -6.80 5.98
N ARG A 266 24.78 -5.77 5.49
CA ARG A 266 26.08 -5.90 4.82
C ARG A 266 27.20 -6.39 5.75
N ASP A 267 27.16 -5.99 7.01
CA ASP A 267 28.08 -6.40 8.09
C ASP A 267 27.87 -7.85 8.54
N GLY A 268 26.82 -8.50 8.04
CA GLY A 268 26.42 -9.85 8.44
C GLY A 268 25.58 -9.90 9.70
N GLU A 269 25.26 -8.75 10.32
CA GLU A 269 24.30 -8.70 11.42
C GLU A 269 22.94 -9.19 10.93
N GLN A 270 22.34 -10.08 11.73
CA GLN A 270 21.03 -10.66 11.48
C GLN A 270 20.10 -10.30 12.62
N ASN A 271 19.02 -9.59 12.29
CA ASN A 271 17.94 -9.28 13.22
C ASN A 271 16.72 -10.14 12.87
N THR A 272 16.28 -10.97 13.81
CA THR A 272 15.09 -11.83 13.65
C THR A 272 13.94 -11.26 14.45
N TYR A 273 12.79 -11.12 13.78
CA TYR A 273 11.52 -10.74 14.40
C TYR A 273 10.67 -11.99 14.58
N SER A 274 10.24 -12.25 15.81
CA SER A 274 9.47 -13.44 16.16
C SER A 274 8.17 -13.07 16.89
N SER A 275 7.26 -14.04 16.95
CA SER A 275 6.05 -14.03 17.76
C SER A 275 6.19 -14.97 18.96
N PHE A 276 5.62 -14.56 20.09
CA PHE A 276 5.68 -15.31 21.35
C PHE A 276 4.32 -15.39 22.08
N PHE A 277 3.22 -15.00 21.44
CA PHE A 277 1.90 -14.86 22.07
C PHE A 277 0.82 -15.75 21.43
N LYS A 278 0.06 -16.49 22.26
CA LYS A 278 -0.98 -17.45 21.83
C LYS A 278 -2.40 -16.85 21.76
N TYR A 279 -2.56 -15.54 21.67
CA TYR A 279 -3.82 -14.90 22.10
C TYR A 279 -4.93 -14.77 21.04
N HIS A 280 -4.94 -15.55 19.95
CA HIS A 280 -6.08 -15.55 19.03
C HIS A 280 -6.56 -16.96 18.72
N PRO A 281 -7.89 -17.23 18.67
CA PRO A 281 -8.41 -18.50 18.18
C PRO A 281 -7.82 -18.83 16.81
N VAL A 282 -7.26 -20.03 16.71
CA VAL A 282 -6.59 -20.52 15.50
C VAL A 282 -7.67 -20.97 14.51
N LEU A 283 -8.27 -20.01 13.81
CA LEU A 283 -9.19 -20.32 12.72
C LEU A 283 -8.41 -20.88 11.51
N PRO A 284 -8.93 -21.86 10.77
CA PRO A 284 -8.42 -22.25 9.46
C PRO A 284 -8.17 -21.02 8.58
N LEU A 285 -7.01 -20.97 7.90
CA LEU A 285 -6.55 -19.80 7.16
C LEU A 285 -6.11 -20.18 5.74
N VAL A 286 -6.63 -19.44 4.77
CA VAL A 286 -6.08 -19.37 3.40
C VAL A 286 -5.62 -17.95 3.13
N VAL A 287 -4.46 -17.80 2.48
CA VAL A 287 -3.91 -16.50 2.08
C VAL A 287 -3.91 -16.42 0.56
N LEU A 288 -4.57 -15.42 -0.01
CA LEU A 288 -4.54 -15.17 -1.45
C LEU A 288 -3.35 -14.27 -1.79
N ILE A 289 -2.55 -14.69 -2.78
CA ILE A 289 -1.38 -13.95 -3.25
C ILE A 289 -1.33 -13.91 -4.78
N ASN A 290 -0.68 -12.89 -5.32
CA ASN A 290 -0.39 -12.78 -6.74
C ASN A 290 0.90 -11.98 -7.01
N GLU A 291 1.20 -11.73 -8.28
CA GLU A 291 2.37 -11.00 -8.76
C GLU A 291 2.44 -9.56 -8.23
N GLY A 292 1.31 -8.99 -7.80
CA GLY A 292 1.23 -7.67 -7.17
C GLY A 292 1.45 -7.69 -5.66
N SER A 293 1.49 -8.86 -5.02
CA SER A 293 1.88 -9.02 -3.62
C SER A 293 3.39 -8.81 -3.51
N ALA A 294 3.84 -7.78 -2.78
CA ALA A 294 5.26 -7.44 -2.67
C ALA A 294 5.69 -7.03 -1.25
N SER A 295 6.99 -7.14 -0.95
CA SER A 295 7.62 -6.62 0.27
C SER A 295 6.94 -7.12 1.56
N ALA A 296 6.31 -6.25 2.35
CA ALA A 296 5.58 -6.62 3.57
C ALA A 296 4.54 -7.74 3.37
N SER A 297 3.86 -7.78 2.21
CA SER A 297 2.95 -8.87 1.85
C SER A 297 3.68 -10.21 1.77
N GLU A 298 4.90 -10.22 1.22
CA GLU A 298 5.74 -11.41 1.09
C GLU A 298 6.31 -11.86 2.43
N ILE A 299 6.59 -10.92 3.33
CA ILE A 299 6.97 -11.21 4.72
C ILE A 299 5.84 -11.99 5.42
N VAL A 300 4.61 -11.48 5.38
CA VAL A 300 3.47 -12.13 6.04
C VAL A 300 3.15 -13.47 5.37
N ALA A 301 3.13 -13.53 4.04
CA ALA A 301 2.89 -14.77 3.31
C ALA A 301 3.95 -15.84 3.60
N GLY A 302 5.24 -15.48 3.54
CA GLY A 302 6.36 -16.36 3.86
C GLY A 302 6.33 -16.84 5.32
N ALA A 303 6.01 -15.94 6.25
CA ALA A 303 5.86 -16.30 7.66
C ALA A 303 4.73 -17.31 7.88
N ILE A 304 3.56 -17.09 7.29
CA ILE A 304 2.40 -17.99 7.41
C ILE A 304 2.73 -19.37 6.80
N LYS A 305 3.37 -19.39 5.63
CA LYS A 305 3.78 -20.61 4.94
C LYS A 305 4.79 -21.41 5.75
N ASP A 306 5.89 -20.78 6.16
CA ASP A 306 7.02 -21.48 6.81
C ASP A 306 6.66 -21.98 8.21
N ASN A 307 5.76 -21.27 8.91
CA ASN A 307 5.19 -21.73 10.18
C ASN A 307 4.02 -22.71 10.02
N LYS A 308 3.68 -23.11 8.77
CA LYS A 308 2.56 -24.02 8.46
C LYS A 308 1.22 -23.56 9.05
N ARG A 309 1.01 -22.24 9.12
CA ARG A 309 -0.16 -21.65 9.77
C ARG A 309 -1.39 -21.63 8.85
N GLY A 310 -1.19 -21.49 7.55
CA GLY A 310 -2.26 -21.43 6.56
C GLY A 310 -1.73 -21.81 5.18
N LEU A 311 -2.64 -22.00 4.23
CA LEU A 311 -2.29 -22.31 2.85
C LEU A 311 -2.22 -21.04 2.00
N LEU A 312 -1.16 -20.89 1.22
CA LEU A 312 -1.06 -19.84 0.21
C LEU A 312 -1.68 -20.32 -1.10
N LEU A 313 -2.56 -19.52 -1.68
CA LEU A 313 -3.26 -19.82 -2.91
C LEU A 313 -3.14 -18.67 -3.90
N GLY A 314 -2.99 -19.00 -5.19
CA GLY A 314 -3.00 -18.01 -6.27
C GLY A 314 -1.74 -18.09 -7.11
N LYS A 315 -0.99 -16.99 -7.18
CA LYS A 315 0.20 -16.85 -8.02
C LYS A 315 1.43 -16.41 -7.24
N LYS A 316 2.59 -16.69 -7.82
CA LYS A 316 3.89 -16.29 -7.29
C LYS A 316 3.94 -14.79 -7.05
N THR A 317 4.50 -14.38 -5.91
CA THR A 317 4.65 -12.96 -5.54
C THR A 317 5.77 -12.25 -6.31
N PHE A 318 5.83 -10.92 -6.17
CA PHE A 318 6.71 -10.04 -6.93
C PHE A 318 8.22 -10.33 -6.76
N GLY A 319 8.68 -10.63 -5.53
CA GLY A 319 10.08 -10.83 -5.20
C GLY A 319 10.84 -9.58 -4.75
N LYS A 320 10.19 -8.66 -4.03
CA LYS A 320 10.86 -7.48 -3.47
C LYS A 320 11.38 -7.78 -2.06
N GLY A 321 12.57 -8.37 -2.02
CA GLY A 321 13.23 -8.77 -0.78
C GLY A 321 14.24 -7.80 -0.18
N SER A 322 14.33 -6.57 -0.64
CA SER A 322 15.27 -5.58 -0.11
C SER A 322 14.63 -4.71 0.97
N VAL A 323 15.43 -4.37 1.99
CA VAL A 323 15.05 -3.47 3.08
C VAL A 323 15.52 -2.07 2.75
N GLN A 324 14.57 -1.14 2.65
CA GLN A 324 14.89 0.28 2.52
C GLN A 324 14.94 0.92 3.91
N THR A 325 16.11 1.37 4.33
CA THR A 325 16.23 2.28 5.46
C THR A 325 15.97 3.69 4.95
N VAL A 326 14.97 4.35 5.53
CA VAL A 326 14.73 5.77 5.29
C VAL A 326 15.56 6.57 6.30
N ILE A 327 16.50 7.36 5.79
CA ILE A 327 17.43 8.16 6.56
C ILE A 327 17.05 9.63 6.37
N SER A 328 16.53 10.26 7.42
CA SER A 328 16.25 11.70 7.41
C SER A 328 17.54 12.51 7.37
N LEU A 329 17.53 13.62 6.64
CA LEU A 329 18.67 14.52 6.47
C LEU A 329 18.36 15.89 7.10
N ASN A 330 19.41 16.68 7.34
CA ASN A 330 19.34 17.91 8.13
C ASN A 330 18.49 19.03 7.50
N ASP A 331 18.32 19.00 6.18
CA ASP A 331 17.49 19.96 5.42
C ASP A 331 16.00 19.55 5.36
N GLY A 332 15.62 18.48 6.06
CA GLY A 332 14.27 17.93 6.04
C GLY A 332 14.01 16.98 4.88
N SER A 333 14.99 16.74 4.01
CA SER A 333 14.91 15.69 2.99
C SER A 333 15.18 14.30 3.61
N ALA A 334 15.08 13.25 2.81
CA ALA A 334 15.46 11.92 3.22
C ALA A 334 16.03 11.09 2.08
N MET A 335 16.76 10.04 2.43
CA MET A 335 17.25 9.03 1.50
C MET A 335 16.65 7.68 1.85
N ALA A 336 15.98 7.03 0.91
CA ALA A 336 15.64 5.62 1.02
C ALA A 336 16.80 4.81 0.43
N LEU A 337 17.50 4.04 1.26
CA LEU A 337 18.68 3.27 0.88
C LEU A 337 18.47 1.78 1.12
N THR A 338 18.82 0.95 0.13
CA THR A 338 18.88 -0.51 0.33
C THR A 338 20.03 -0.88 1.25
N THR A 339 19.73 -1.33 2.46
CA THR A 339 20.75 -1.64 3.49
C THR A 339 20.82 -3.11 3.85
N ALA A 340 19.74 -3.87 3.61
CA ALA A 340 19.64 -5.26 4.01
C ALA A 340 18.69 -6.05 3.09
N LEU A 341 18.63 -7.37 3.31
CA LEU A 341 17.71 -8.28 2.63
C LEU A 341 16.81 -9.01 3.64
N TYR A 342 15.58 -9.28 3.24
CA TYR A 342 14.61 -10.09 3.97
C TYR A 342 14.82 -11.59 3.70
N TYR A 343 14.69 -12.38 4.76
CA TYR A 343 14.71 -13.82 4.74
C TYR A 343 13.46 -14.36 5.45
N THR A 344 12.81 -15.34 4.84
CA THR A 344 11.69 -16.03 5.48
C THR A 344 12.17 -16.86 6.69
N PRO A 345 11.26 -17.36 7.55
CA PRO A 345 11.64 -18.22 8.68
C PRO A 345 12.45 -19.47 8.31
N SER A 346 12.25 -20.03 7.10
CA SER A 346 13.05 -21.15 6.57
C SER A 346 14.42 -20.72 6.01
N GLY A 347 14.76 -19.43 6.05
CA GLY A 347 16.01 -18.89 5.57
C GLY A 347 16.06 -18.58 4.07
N VAL A 348 14.91 -18.55 3.39
CA VAL A 348 14.85 -18.23 1.95
C VAL A 348 14.96 -16.73 1.75
N ASN A 349 15.93 -16.31 0.92
CA ASN A 349 15.99 -14.93 0.42
C ASN A 349 14.89 -14.74 -0.64
N ILE A 350 13.99 -13.80 -0.40
CA ILE A 350 12.84 -13.51 -1.27
C ILE A 350 13.16 -12.53 -2.41
N HIS A 351 14.35 -11.91 -2.41
CA HIS A 351 14.74 -10.91 -3.41
C HIS A 351 14.92 -11.56 -4.79
N LYS A 352 14.16 -11.07 -5.78
CA LYS A 352 14.05 -11.58 -7.17
C LYS A 352 13.51 -13.01 -7.30
N THR A 353 13.23 -13.68 -6.18
CA THR A 353 12.70 -15.04 -6.12
C THR A 353 11.23 -15.07 -5.78
N GLY A 354 10.73 -14.19 -4.91
CA GLY A 354 9.34 -14.19 -4.45
C GLY A 354 8.96 -15.41 -3.60
N ILE A 355 7.69 -15.47 -3.20
CA ILE A 355 7.05 -16.54 -2.46
C ILE A 355 6.16 -17.32 -3.43
N GLN A 356 6.35 -18.64 -3.47
CA GLN A 356 5.49 -19.54 -4.25
C GLN A 356 4.21 -19.87 -3.49
N PRO A 357 3.04 -19.94 -4.15
CA PRO A 357 1.83 -20.45 -3.52
C PRO A 357 1.99 -21.94 -3.18
N ASP A 358 1.20 -22.43 -2.23
CA ASP A 358 1.05 -23.87 -1.98
C ASP A 358 0.12 -24.51 -3.02
N ILE A 359 -0.88 -23.75 -3.48
CA ILE A 359 -1.82 -24.16 -4.51
C ILE A 359 -1.86 -23.07 -5.58
N GLU A 360 -1.29 -23.36 -6.74
CA GLU A 360 -1.33 -22.45 -7.87
C GLU A 360 -2.72 -22.44 -8.53
N VAL A 361 -3.29 -21.25 -8.69
CA VAL A 361 -4.60 -21.05 -9.32
C VAL A 361 -4.55 -19.82 -10.20
N GLU A 362 -4.82 -20.00 -11.48
CA GLU A 362 -4.93 -18.92 -12.46
C GLU A 362 -6.27 -18.18 -12.30
N LEU A 363 -6.25 -16.85 -12.44
CA LEU A 363 -7.47 -16.11 -12.68
C LEU A 363 -8.00 -16.45 -14.08
N GLN A 364 -9.31 -16.52 -14.22
CA GLN A 364 -9.90 -16.79 -15.52
C GLN A 364 -9.62 -15.61 -16.46
N ARG A 365 -9.05 -15.92 -17.64
CA ARG A 365 -8.89 -14.91 -18.69
C ARG A 365 -10.27 -14.47 -19.16
N ILE A 366 -10.50 -13.16 -19.14
CA ILE A 366 -11.72 -12.54 -19.66
C ILE A 366 -11.55 -12.39 -21.17
N GLU A 367 -12.44 -13.03 -21.93
CA GLU A 367 -12.51 -12.90 -23.39
C GLU A 367 -13.02 -11.51 -23.78
N GLU A 368 -12.60 -10.99 -24.94
CA GLU A 368 -12.91 -9.63 -25.38
C GLU A 368 -14.41 -9.36 -25.53
N ASP A 369 -15.16 -10.36 -25.98
CA ASP A 369 -16.62 -10.30 -26.13
C ASP A 369 -17.37 -10.17 -24.79
N LYS A 370 -16.75 -10.60 -23.69
CA LYS A 370 -17.29 -10.45 -22.33
C LYS A 370 -16.94 -9.13 -21.67
N GLN A 371 -15.94 -8.40 -22.18
CA GLN A 371 -15.51 -7.13 -21.57
C GLN A 371 -16.64 -6.09 -21.56
N GLU A 372 -17.45 -6.04 -22.62
CA GLU A 372 -18.57 -5.10 -22.71
C GLU A 372 -19.71 -5.47 -21.75
N GLU A 373 -19.98 -6.76 -21.55
CA GLU A 373 -20.95 -7.22 -20.54
C GLU A 373 -20.49 -6.86 -19.12
N ILE A 374 -19.21 -7.10 -18.83
CA ILE A 374 -18.60 -6.76 -17.53
C ILE A 374 -18.62 -5.25 -17.29
N ARG A 375 -18.29 -4.45 -18.32
CA ARG A 375 -18.37 -3.00 -18.23
C ARG A 375 -19.79 -2.54 -17.89
N LYS A 376 -20.80 -3.07 -18.57
CA LYS A 376 -22.21 -2.78 -18.27
C LYS A 376 -22.61 -3.21 -16.86
N ALA A 377 -22.13 -4.36 -16.39
CA ALA A 377 -22.39 -4.85 -15.04
C ALA A 377 -21.78 -3.92 -13.98
N ILE A 378 -20.53 -3.48 -14.17
CA ILE A 378 -19.86 -2.50 -13.30
C ILE A 378 -20.61 -1.17 -13.30
N GLU A 379 -20.98 -0.65 -14.48
CA GLU A 379 -21.73 0.61 -14.60
C GLU A 379 -23.09 0.53 -13.88
N LEU A 380 -23.76 -0.63 -13.97
CA LEU A 380 -25.03 -0.87 -13.28
C LEU A 380 -24.85 -0.97 -11.76
N ASP A 381 -23.85 -1.71 -11.29
CA ASP A 381 -23.49 -1.79 -9.86
C ASP A 381 -23.20 -0.40 -9.29
N GLN A 382 -22.37 0.38 -9.96
CA GLN A 382 -22.03 1.76 -9.57
C GLN A 382 -23.27 2.65 -9.52
N LYS A 383 -24.17 2.54 -10.51
CA LYS A 383 -25.44 3.28 -10.53
C LYS A 383 -26.30 2.98 -9.29
N TYR A 384 -26.40 1.72 -8.86
CA TYR A 384 -27.17 1.37 -7.67
C TYR A 384 -26.45 1.76 -6.36
N LEU A 385 -25.12 1.63 -6.31
CA LEU A 385 -24.31 2.11 -5.18
C LEU A 385 -24.38 3.64 -5.01
N GLN A 386 -24.49 4.38 -6.11
CA GLN A 386 -24.73 5.83 -6.07
C GLN A 386 -26.07 6.16 -5.39
N LYS A 387 -27.15 5.43 -5.72
CA LYS A 387 -28.46 5.62 -5.06
C LYS A 387 -28.36 5.34 -3.55
N LEU A 388 -27.57 4.34 -3.16
CA LEU A 388 -27.32 3.99 -1.77
C LEU A 388 -26.58 5.09 -0.99
N SER A 389 -25.60 5.75 -1.60
CA SER A 389 -24.87 6.88 -0.99
C SER A 389 -25.78 8.10 -0.83
N ASN A 390 -26.60 8.42 -1.85
CA ASN A 390 -27.49 9.58 -1.84
C ASN A 390 -28.61 9.50 -0.79
N SER A 391 -28.99 8.31 -0.30
CA SER A 391 -29.97 8.17 0.78
C SER A 391 -29.39 8.48 2.18
N HIS A 392 -28.07 8.56 2.33
CA HIS A 392 -27.39 8.82 3.60
C HIS A 392 -27.00 10.30 3.76
N SER A 393 -26.92 11.07 2.67
CA SER A 393 -26.81 12.53 2.71
C SER A 393 -28.14 13.14 3.16
N GLY A 394 -28.12 13.91 4.26
CA GLY A 394 -29.28 14.58 4.85
C GLY A 394 -30.06 15.50 3.89
N PRO A 395 -31.19 16.08 4.33
CA PRO A 395 -32.17 16.68 3.44
C PRO A 395 -31.64 18.00 2.85
N SER A 396 -31.04 17.94 1.66
CA SER A 396 -30.81 19.12 0.83
C SER A 396 -31.76 19.09 -0.37
N GLU A 397 -32.55 20.15 -0.47
CA GLU A 397 -33.53 20.45 -1.51
C GLU A 397 -32.98 20.21 -2.92
N GLN A 398 -33.43 19.15 -3.59
CA GLN A 398 -33.57 19.17 -5.04
C GLN A 398 -34.72 18.26 -5.50
N LEU A 399 -35.73 18.94 -6.05
CA LEU A 399 -36.86 18.52 -6.88
C LEU A 399 -37.38 17.09 -6.75
N ALA A 400 -38.63 17.03 -6.28
CA ALA A 400 -39.59 15.95 -6.51
C ALA A 400 -39.35 15.18 -7.80
N THR A 401 -38.86 13.95 -7.71
CA THR A 401 -39.37 12.90 -8.58
C THR A 401 -39.49 11.55 -7.91
N ASP A 402 -38.75 11.21 -6.85
CA ASP A 402 -39.11 10.13 -5.91
C ASP A 402 -38.27 10.17 -4.63
N THR A 403 -38.89 10.33 -3.46
CA THR A 403 -38.21 10.08 -2.18
C THR A 403 -38.07 8.55 -2.00
N TYR A 404 -36.88 8.02 -1.72
CA TYR A 404 -36.65 6.58 -1.53
C TYR A 404 -35.78 6.27 -0.32
N LYS A 405 -35.88 5.04 0.18
CA LYS A 405 -34.93 4.46 1.15
C LYS A 405 -34.15 3.35 0.45
N ALA A 406 -32.83 3.41 0.52
CA ALA A 406 -31.95 2.37 -0.02
C ALA A 406 -31.22 1.66 1.12
N GLU A 407 -31.10 0.34 1.02
CA GLU A 407 -30.31 -0.49 1.94
C GLU A 407 -29.53 -1.55 1.16
N LEU A 408 -28.39 -1.97 1.69
CA LEU A 408 -27.63 -3.11 1.20
C LEU A 408 -27.85 -4.27 2.16
N SER A 409 -28.17 -5.44 1.63
CA SER A 409 -28.21 -6.67 2.41
C SER A 409 -27.78 -7.85 1.57
N SER A 410 -26.77 -8.57 2.05
CA SER A 410 -26.26 -9.80 1.40
C SER A 410 -25.89 -9.56 -0.07
N GLY A 411 -25.25 -8.42 -0.35
CA GLY A 411 -24.84 -8.05 -1.70
C GLY A 411 -25.98 -7.62 -2.64
N THR A 412 -27.21 -7.48 -2.12
CA THR A 412 -28.37 -6.98 -2.87
C THR A 412 -28.76 -5.60 -2.35
N ILE A 413 -28.85 -4.63 -3.25
CA ILE A 413 -29.32 -3.28 -2.97
C ILE A 413 -30.83 -3.29 -3.12
N TYR A 414 -31.55 -2.88 -2.09
CA TYR A 414 -33.01 -2.73 -2.07
C TYR A 414 -33.37 -1.25 -2.03
N ILE A 415 -34.26 -0.82 -2.91
CA ILE A 415 -34.72 0.57 -3.00
C ILE A 415 -36.24 0.60 -2.91
N ASN A 416 -36.72 1.23 -1.85
CA ASN A 416 -38.14 1.39 -1.56
C ASN A 416 -38.54 2.85 -1.77
N TYR A 417 -39.38 3.11 -2.76
CA TYR A 417 -39.87 4.44 -3.05
C TYR A 417 -40.99 4.81 -2.08
N LEU A 418 -40.83 5.89 -1.31
CA LEU A 418 -41.78 6.30 -0.26
C LEU A 418 -43.10 6.84 -0.83
N ASN A 419 -43.08 7.34 -2.07
CA ASN A 419 -44.24 7.96 -2.73
C ASN A 419 -44.87 7.07 -3.82
N LYS A 420 -44.36 5.85 -4.01
CA LYS A 420 -44.86 4.88 -5.01
C LYS A 420 -44.94 3.50 -4.37
N THR A 421 -45.90 2.67 -4.76
CA THR A 421 -45.96 1.26 -4.34
C THR A 421 -44.89 0.40 -5.03
N ALA A 422 -43.89 1.02 -5.65
CA ALA A 422 -42.83 0.35 -6.39
C ALA A 422 -41.63 0.14 -5.48
N SER A 423 -41.02 -1.04 -5.57
CA SER A 423 -39.69 -1.34 -5.05
C SER A 423 -38.84 -1.89 -6.18
N GLU A 424 -37.55 -1.60 -6.13
CA GLU A 424 -36.56 -2.21 -7.02
C GLU A 424 -35.47 -2.87 -6.19
N SER A 425 -34.83 -3.89 -6.75
CA SER A 425 -33.66 -4.52 -6.15
C SER A 425 -32.62 -4.84 -7.21
N HIS A 426 -31.34 -4.73 -6.84
CA HIS A 426 -30.21 -5.01 -7.71
C HIS A 426 -29.16 -5.82 -6.95
N LYS A 427 -28.89 -7.04 -7.40
CA LYS A 427 -27.81 -7.85 -6.87
C LYS A 427 -26.50 -7.42 -7.52
N LEU A 428 -25.51 -7.07 -6.71
CA LEU A 428 -24.19 -6.70 -7.23
C LEU A 428 -23.63 -7.84 -8.09
N SER A 429 -22.90 -7.48 -9.13
CA SER A 429 -22.28 -8.44 -10.05
C SER A 429 -21.06 -9.16 -9.46
N GLY A 430 -20.48 -8.58 -8.40
CA GLY A 430 -19.21 -9.00 -7.80
C GLY A 430 -17.97 -8.35 -8.43
N PHE A 431 -18.11 -7.56 -9.50
CA PHE A 431 -17.01 -6.77 -10.05
C PHE A 431 -16.71 -5.50 -9.24
N VAL A 432 -17.68 -5.04 -8.45
CA VAL A 432 -17.54 -3.91 -7.53
C VAL A 432 -17.59 -4.43 -6.11
N GLU A 433 -16.63 -4.01 -5.28
CA GLU A 433 -16.65 -4.33 -3.87
C GLU A 433 -17.89 -3.70 -3.22
N PRO A 434 -18.66 -4.48 -2.43
CA PRO A 434 -19.69 -3.88 -1.60
C PRO A 434 -19.04 -2.85 -0.66
N PRO A 435 -19.66 -1.69 -0.43
CA PRO A 435 -19.16 -0.72 0.53
C PRO A 435 -19.01 -1.38 1.90
N ASP A 436 -18.01 -0.96 2.65
CA ASP A 436 -17.83 -1.42 4.01
C ASP A 436 -19.07 -1.02 4.83
N SER A 437 -19.81 -2.01 5.34
CA SER A 437 -20.82 -1.91 6.40
C SER A 437 -21.56 -0.55 6.49
N LEU A 438 -22.63 -0.34 5.71
CA LEU A 438 -23.48 0.86 5.81
C LEU A 438 -24.12 1.06 7.20
N ASN A 439 -24.23 -0.02 7.96
CA ASN A 439 -24.81 -0.04 9.29
C ASN A 439 -23.76 -0.57 10.28
N ARG A 440 -23.41 0.20 11.30
CA ARG A 440 -22.23 -0.04 12.18
C ARG A 440 -22.17 -1.45 12.81
N ASP A 441 -23.29 -2.17 12.85
CA ASP A 441 -23.42 -3.46 13.53
C ASP A 441 -23.61 -4.67 12.59
N LYS A 442 -23.64 -4.50 11.25
CA LYS A 442 -23.84 -5.63 10.31
C LYS A 442 -22.67 -5.78 9.33
N ILE A 443 -22.09 -6.97 9.31
CA ILE A 443 -21.08 -7.33 8.30
C ILE A 443 -21.80 -7.80 7.03
N GLU A 444 -21.51 -7.14 5.91
CA GLU A 444 -22.08 -7.51 4.63
C GLU A 444 -21.46 -8.79 4.05
N GLN A 445 -22.22 -9.48 3.22
CA GLN A 445 -21.72 -10.59 2.42
C GLN A 445 -20.98 -10.05 1.19
N TYR A 446 -19.77 -10.53 0.95
CA TYR A 446 -19.03 -10.21 -0.26
C TYR A 446 -19.65 -10.94 -1.44
N VAL A 447 -19.96 -10.19 -2.51
CA VAL A 447 -20.41 -10.80 -3.75
C VAL A 447 -19.19 -11.22 -4.54
N ILE A 448 -18.98 -12.53 -4.63
CA ILE A 448 -17.83 -13.12 -5.31
C ILE A 448 -17.97 -12.84 -6.81
N ASN A 449 -16.95 -12.21 -7.37
CA ASN A 449 -16.79 -12.10 -8.82
C ASN A 449 -16.79 -13.51 -9.45
N PRO A 450 -17.65 -13.79 -10.45
CA PRO A 450 -17.68 -15.08 -11.14
C PRO A 450 -16.33 -15.50 -11.77
N TYR A 451 -15.47 -14.53 -12.08
CA TYR A 451 -14.14 -14.75 -12.68
C TYR A 451 -13.02 -14.85 -11.63
N ASP A 452 -13.32 -14.62 -10.34
CA ASP A 452 -12.35 -14.81 -9.25
C ASP A 452 -12.30 -16.28 -8.82
N THR A 453 -11.69 -17.09 -9.68
CA THR A 453 -11.43 -18.51 -9.47
C THR A 453 -10.57 -18.77 -8.22
N GLN A 454 -9.70 -17.83 -7.84
CA GLN A 454 -8.85 -17.95 -6.67
C GLN A 454 -9.67 -17.86 -5.38
N LEU A 455 -10.54 -16.85 -5.25
CA LEU A 455 -11.41 -16.70 -4.08
C LEU A 455 -12.41 -17.87 -3.99
N GLN A 456 -13.00 -18.28 -5.11
CA GLN A 456 -13.88 -19.45 -5.16
C GLN A 456 -13.16 -20.71 -4.68
N ARG A 457 -11.94 -20.96 -5.16
CA ARG A 457 -11.15 -22.12 -4.75
C ARG A 457 -10.77 -22.07 -3.26
N ALA A 458 -10.45 -20.90 -2.72
CA ALA A 458 -10.18 -20.74 -1.30
C ALA A 458 -11.41 -21.08 -0.44
N ILE A 459 -12.61 -20.68 -0.87
CA ILE A 459 -13.87 -21.03 -0.22
C ILE A 459 -14.12 -22.54 -0.28
N ASP A 460 -13.91 -23.18 -1.43
CA ASP A 460 -14.04 -24.63 -1.57
C ASP A 460 -13.10 -25.40 -0.63
N ILE A 461 -11.86 -24.91 -0.47
CA ILE A 461 -10.87 -25.50 0.43
C ILE A 461 -11.31 -25.37 1.89
N LEU A 462 -11.80 -24.20 2.32
CA LEU A 462 -12.20 -23.96 3.71
C LEU A 462 -13.51 -24.66 4.07
N THR A 463 -14.40 -24.87 3.10
CA THR A 463 -15.63 -25.66 3.30
C THR A 463 -15.37 -27.17 3.31
N SER A 464 -14.22 -27.62 2.81
CA SER A 464 -13.80 -29.02 2.87
C SER A 464 -13.17 -29.37 4.22
N THR A 465 -13.87 -30.18 5.02
CA THR A 465 -13.45 -30.57 6.37
C THR A 465 -12.15 -31.39 6.43
N ALA A 466 -11.71 -31.97 5.31
CA ALA A 466 -10.52 -32.83 5.27
C ALA A 466 -9.18 -32.06 5.30
N VAL A 467 -9.16 -30.78 4.88
CA VAL A 467 -7.91 -30.05 4.61
C VAL A 467 -7.23 -29.56 5.89
N PHE A 468 -8.00 -29.19 6.92
CA PHE A 468 -7.48 -28.54 8.13
C PHE A 468 -7.45 -29.40 9.39
N MET A 469 -7.99 -30.64 9.35
CA MET A 469 -7.92 -31.56 10.49
C MET A 469 -6.49 -31.78 11.04
N PRO A 470 -5.45 -31.95 10.20
CA PRO A 470 -4.09 -32.14 10.71
C PRO A 470 -3.51 -30.90 11.42
N ILE A 471 -3.91 -29.70 10.98
CA ILE A 471 -3.42 -28.42 11.54
C ILE A 471 -4.09 -28.15 12.89
N LEU A 472 -5.36 -28.52 13.04
CA LEU A 472 -6.09 -28.39 14.31
C LEU A 472 -5.68 -29.43 15.36
N GLN A 473 -5.16 -30.59 14.95
CA GLN A 473 -4.73 -31.68 15.84
C GLN A 473 -3.25 -31.61 16.24
N GLY A 474 -2.42 -30.84 15.54
CA GLY A 474 -0.97 -30.70 15.80
C GLY A 474 -0.58 -29.71 16.91
N GLY A 475 -1.56 -29.11 17.60
CA GLY A 475 -1.34 -28.16 18.68
C GLY A 475 -1.43 -28.79 20.08
N ASN A 476 -0.55 -29.75 20.39
CA ASN A 476 -0.28 -30.19 21.77
C ASN A 476 1.15 -29.82 22.17
#